data_AF-A0A960ADB7-F1
#
_entry.id   AF-A0A960ADB7-F1
#
_cell.length_a   1.000
_cell.length_b   1.000
_cell.length_c   1.000
_cell.angle_alpha   90.00
_cell.angle_beta   90.00
_cell.angle_gamma   90.00
#
_symmetry.space_group_name_H-M   'P 1'
#
loop_
_entity.id
_entity.type
_entity.pdbx_description
1 polymer ?
#
loop_
_entity_poly.entity_id
_entity_poly.type
_entity_poly.pdbx_seq_one_letter_code
_entity_poly.pdbx_strand_id
1 'polypeptide(L)'
;MLAVVALTAGVLPADATTSAGPVSGTGSARLECNPASEPIPSGPPDPHSPCDENVDPPASSYHPATVHLAAARPFIPLDDYTAAPAGDPVAVEFRQYVNRAVAGHPDWGYSPADAVVQFARSGKQKYLTSAIADVDKQVTRAARAIAQGREPEIAGDSYLEVGPDIEALALTYDWGYSRLTSKQRTRWLRYGNQAVANVWSNRTASWGGRPAGSSEWSGWAINNPGNNYNFSFIQATELWALATKRTDWIEFLQESKFPLITDYYEQLTGGGSREGTGYGTAQTRLWANARTWADATGEHLTAVEDHAHASVDYWIHATVPTLDYYAPFGDLSRESVPNLYDYQENLVREAAMAAPGTPAADRALWWIGHNSVPDDMANSFNLRGALLRPVGTPTKPTALVYDAPGVGQLFARTSWQPEATWLAMIAGPFDESHAHMEQGAFTLY
;
A
#
# COMPACT_ATOMS: atom_id res chain seq x y z
N MET A 1 -14.46 13.17 23.11
CA MET A 1 -15.69 12.40 23.43
C MET A 1 -16.64 12.56 22.25
N LEU A 2 -16.50 11.69 21.25
CA LEU A 2 -17.49 11.45 20.20
C LEU A 2 -17.55 9.93 20.07
N ALA A 3 -18.69 9.36 20.41
CA ALA A 3 -18.95 7.93 20.31
C ALA A 3 -19.24 7.61 18.83
N VAL A 4 -18.41 6.75 18.22
CA VAL A 4 -18.76 6.14 16.94
C VAL A 4 -19.49 4.84 17.25
N VAL A 5 -20.77 4.85 16.89
CA VAL A 5 -21.63 3.68 16.80
C VAL A 5 -21.03 2.71 15.78
N ALA A 6 -20.88 1.45 16.17
CA ALA A 6 -20.62 0.37 15.24
C ALA A 6 -21.81 0.27 14.27
N LEU A 7 -21.67 0.90 13.10
CA LEU A 7 -22.52 0.65 11.96
C LEU A 7 -21.85 -0.41 11.11
N THR A 8 -22.43 -1.60 11.18
CA THR A 8 -22.28 -2.66 10.19
C THR A 8 -22.32 -2.04 8.80
N ALA A 9 -21.22 -2.17 8.05
CA ALA A 9 -21.24 -1.94 6.61
C ALA A 9 -22.34 -2.82 6.01
N GLY A 10 -23.39 -2.17 5.52
CA GLY A 10 -24.41 -2.86 4.75
C GLY A 10 -23.71 -3.44 3.52
N VAL A 11 -23.83 -4.75 3.37
CA VAL A 11 -23.50 -5.45 2.12
C VAL A 11 -24.34 -4.80 1.03
N LEU A 12 -23.73 -3.94 0.21
CA LEU A 12 -24.31 -3.58 -1.07
C LEU A 12 -24.10 -4.79 -1.99
N PRO A 13 -25.14 -5.25 -2.70
CA PRO A 13 -25.01 -6.35 -3.64
C PRO A 13 -24.04 -5.94 -4.76
N ALA A 14 -23.05 -6.79 -5.01
CA ALA A 14 -22.16 -6.68 -6.15
C ALA A 14 -22.95 -7.00 -7.42
N ASP A 15 -23.57 -5.97 -8.01
CA ASP A 15 -24.13 -6.03 -9.36
C ASP A 15 -23.71 -4.78 -10.13
N ALA A 16 -22.52 -4.85 -10.72
CA ALA A 16 -22.12 -4.05 -11.87
C ALA A 16 -21.11 -4.84 -12.71
N THR A 17 -21.54 -6.01 -13.21
CA THR A 17 -20.85 -6.68 -14.31
C THR A 17 -20.99 -5.85 -15.57
N THR A 18 -19.94 -5.13 -15.96
CA THR A 18 -19.71 -4.84 -17.38
C THR A 18 -18.59 -5.75 -17.85
N SER A 19 -18.99 -6.96 -18.22
CA SER A 19 -18.11 -7.90 -18.92
C SER A 19 -17.79 -7.32 -20.30
N ALA A 20 -16.51 -7.05 -20.55
CA ALA A 20 -16.00 -7.02 -21.91
C ALA A 20 -16.25 -8.41 -22.52
N GLY A 21 -17.00 -8.46 -23.63
CA GLY A 21 -17.40 -9.71 -24.28
C GLY A 21 -16.20 -10.54 -24.76
N PRO A 22 -16.35 -11.88 -24.88
CA PRO A 22 -15.26 -12.75 -25.23
C PRO A 22 -14.92 -12.61 -26.72
N VAL A 23 -13.65 -12.30 -27.02
CA VAL A 23 -13.07 -12.58 -28.33
C VAL A 23 -12.91 -14.10 -28.42
N SER A 24 -13.58 -14.71 -29.38
CA SER A 24 -13.60 -16.15 -29.60
C SER A 24 -12.24 -16.67 -30.05
N GLY A 25 -11.46 -17.17 -29.09
CA GLY A 25 -10.29 -18.04 -29.29
C GLY A 25 -10.66 -19.50 -29.09
N THR A 26 -10.18 -20.36 -29.97
CA THR A 26 -10.51 -21.80 -30.09
C THR A 26 -10.10 -22.65 -28.88
N GLY A 27 -11.08 -23.30 -28.24
CA GLY A 27 -11.04 -24.74 -27.92
C GLY A 27 -9.96 -25.30 -26.99
N SER A 28 -10.05 -24.98 -25.69
CA SER A 28 -9.79 -25.95 -24.62
C SER A 28 -10.90 -25.77 -23.58
N ALA A 29 -11.61 -26.84 -23.24
CA ALA A 29 -12.58 -26.78 -22.16
C ALA A 29 -11.79 -26.53 -20.87
N ARG A 30 -11.81 -25.29 -20.34
CA ARG A 30 -11.35 -25.04 -18.97
C ARG A 30 -12.19 -25.95 -18.08
N LEU A 31 -11.53 -26.85 -17.35
CA LEU A 31 -12.18 -27.64 -16.31
C LEU A 31 -12.87 -26.67 -15.36
N GLU A 32 -14.11 -26.95 -14.96
CA GLU A 32 -14.79 -26.14 -13.96
C GLU A 32 -14.03 -26.23 -12.63
N CYS A 33 -13.79 -25.09 -11.98
CA CYS A 33 -13.16 -25.05 -10.65
C CYS A 33 -14.00 -25.86 -9.65
N ASN A 34 -13.34 -26.78 -8.95
CA ASN A 34 -13.90 -27.48 -7.80
C ASN A 34 -12.97 -27.28 -6.59
N PRO A 35 -13.25 -26.28 -5.72
CA PRO A 35 -12.38 -25.98 -4.58
C PRO A 35 -12.18 -27.14 -3.61
N ALA A 36 -13.14 -28.07 -3.53
CA ALA A 36 -13.04 -29.23 -2.65
C ALA A 36 -12.03 -30.29 -3.12
N SER A 37 -11.62 -30.25 -4.41
CA SER A 37 -10.57 -31.12 -4.94
C SER A 37 -9.18 -30.47 -4.94
N GLU A 38 -9.10 -29.17 -4.65
CA GLU A 38 -7.84 -28.45 -4.61
C GLU A 38 -7.13 -28.61 -3.26
N PRO A 39 -5.79 -28.62 -3.25
CA PRO A 39 -5.04 -28.60 -2.00
C PRO A 39 -5.27 -27.29 -1.25
N ILE A 40 -5.13 -27.33 0.08
CA ILE A 40 -5.13 -26.10 0.89
C ILE A 40 -3.97 -25.20 0.42
N PRO A 41 -4.21 -23.91 0.11
CA PRO A 41 -3.17 -23.00 -0.34
C PRO A 41 -2.03 -22.93 0.69
N SER A 42 -0.80 -23.10 0.22
CA SER A 42 0.40 -23.09 1.08
C SER A 42 1.61 -22.39 0.45
N GLY A 43 1.42 -21.82 -0.74
CA GLY A 43 2.38 -21.10 -1.55
C GLY A 43 1.64 -20.34 -2.66
N PRO A 44 2.34 -19.88 -3.71
CA PRO A 44 1.70 -19.31 -4.88
C PRO A 44 0.61 -20.22 -5.46
N PRO A 45 -0.43 -19.66 -6.08
CA PRO A 45 -1.40 -20.43 -6.86
C PRO A 45 -0.72 -21.32 -7.90
N ASP A 46 -1.25 -22.52 -8.13
CA ASP A 46 -0.80 -23.38 -9.23
C ASP A 46 -1.41 -22.87 -10.54
N PRO A 47 -0.61 -22.42 -11.52
CA PRO A 47 -1.12 -21.87 -12.79
C PRO A 47 -1.86 -22.90 -13.65
N HIS A 48 -1.75 -24.19 -13.30
CA HIS A 48 -2.52 -25.25 -13.96
C HIS A 48 -3.82 -25.61 -13.22
N SER A 49 -4.07 -25.02 -12.05
CA SER A 49 -5.31 -25.23 -11.31
C SER A 49 -6.48 -24.60 -12.05
N PRO A 50 -7.61 -25.31 -12.23
CA PRO A 50 -8.84 -24.71 -12.75
C PRO A 50 -9.43 -23.65 -11.83
N CYS A 51 -8.96 -23.59 -10.57
CA CYS A 51 -9.38 -22.61 -9.57
C CYS A 51 -8.42 -21.40 -9.48
N ASP A 52 -7.38 -21.34 -10.30
CA ASP A 52 -6.52 -20.16 -10.37
C ASP A 52 -7.22 -19.04 -11.17
N GLU A 53 -7.46 -17.93 -10.48
CA GLU A 53 -8.07 -16.71 -11.05
C GLU A 53 -7.01 -15.64 -11.36
N ASN A 54 -5.73 -15.91 -11.10
CA ASN A 54 -4.65 -15.00 -11.47
C ASN A 54 -4.49 -14.99 -12.99
N VAL A 55 -4.31 -13.81 -13.56
CA VAL A 55 -4.08 -13.68 -14.99
C VAL A 55 -2.59 -13.79 -15.29
N ASP A 56 -2.25 -14.61 -16.27
CA ASP A 56 -0.94 -14.55 -16.89
C ASP A 56 -0.79 -13.17 -17.54
N PRO A 57 0.27 -12.43 -17.24
CA PRO A 57 0.48 -11.15 -17.88
C PRO A 57 0.69 -11.35 -19.39
N PRO A 58 0.17 -10.44 -20.23
CA PRO A 58 0.50 -10.43 -21.65
C PRO A 58 2.00 -10.11 -21.84
N ALA A 59 2.43 -9.92 -23.09
CA ALA A 59 3.78 -9.41 -23.35
C ALA A 59 3.97 -8.04 -22.68
N SER A 60 4.68 -8.02 -21.55
CA SER A 60 4.98 -6.85 -20.72
C SER A 60 6.36 -6.28 -21.05
N SER A 61 6.54 -4.97 -20.79
CA SER A 61 7.84 -4.30 -20.81
C SER A 61 8.71 -4.64 -19.59
N TYR A 62 8.10 -5.22 -18.55
CA TYR A 62 8.82 -5.62 -17.35
C TYR A 62 9.84 -6.72 -17.66
N HIS A 63 11.04 -6.52 -17.15
CA HIS A 63 12.14 -7.47 -17.25
C HIS A 63 12.69 -7.75 -15.87
N PRO A 64 12.47 -8.96 -15.32
CA PRO A 64 12.90 -9.26 -13.98
C PRO A 64 14.43 -9.19 -13.88
N ALA A 65 14.90 -8.53 -12.84
CA ALA A 65 16.31 -8.56 -12.48
C ALA A 65 16.63 -9.78 -11.61
N THR A 66 17.90 -10.15 -11.57
CA THR A 66 18.35 -11.13 -10.57
C THR A 66 18.32 -10.49 -9.19
N VAL A 67 17.55 -11.06 -8.26
CA VAL A 67 17.45 -10.54 -6.88
C VAL A 67 18.73 -10.82 -6.07
N HIS A 68 19.17 -9.83 -5.31
CA HIS A 68 20.35 -9.89 -4.46
C HIS A 68 20.00 -9.69 -2.98
N LEU A 69 19.54 -10.75 -2.32
CA LEU A 69 19.17 -10.68 -0.91
C LEU A 69 20.39 -10.71 0.02
N ALA A 70 20.37 -9.90 1.08
CA ALA A 70 21.40 -9.87 2.13
C ALA A 70 21.69 -11.26 2.70
N ALA A 71 22.97 -11.64 2.89
CA ALA A 71 23.34 -13.00 3.33
C ALA A 71 22.83 -13.35 4.75
N ALA A 72 22.71 -12.35 5.63
CA ALA A 72 22.24 -12.48 7.00
C ALA A 72 21.16 -11.43 7.29
N ARG A 73 20.32 -11.70 8.29
CA ARG A 73 19.25 -10.79 8.71
C ARG A 73 19.82 -9.50 9.32
N PRO A 74 19.10 -8.37 9.22
CA PRO A 74 17.78 -8.21 8.59
C PRO A 74 17.85 -8.30 7.06
N PHE A 75 16.82 -8.88 6.45
CA PHE A 75 16.63 -8.94 5.00
C PHE A 75 15.78 -7.78 4.48
N ILE A 76 14.91 -7.21 5.33
CA ILE A 76 14.10 -6.04 4.99
C ILE A 76 14.80 -4.81 5.57
N PRO A 77 15.34 -3.92 4.71
CA PRO A 77 16.04 -2.72 5.13
C PRO A 77 15.06 -1.71 5.74
N LEU A 78 15.56 -0.87 6.66
CA LEU A 78 14.79 0.21 7.29
C LEU A 78 15.57 1.53 7.30
N ASP A 79 16.63 1.64 6.50
CA ASP A 79 17.61 2.72 6.58
C ASP A 79 16.97 4.10 6.36
N ASP A 80 16.01 4.20 5.45
CA ASP A 80 15.27 5.44 5.18
C ASP A 80 14.50 5.98 6.39
N TYR A 81 13.94 5.09 7.21
CA TYR A 81 13.25 5.48 8.45
C TYR A 81 14.21 5.86 9.58
N THR A 82 15.51 5.64 9.39
CA THR A 82 16.56 6.06 10.32
C THR A 82 17.24 7.38 9.93
N ALA A 83 16.98 7.89 8.72
CA ALA A 83 17.61 9.08 8.18
C ALA A 83 17.30 10.35 9.01
N ALA A 84 16.09 10.47 9.55
CA ALA A 84 15.72 11.58 10.43
C ALA A 84 16.58 11.58 11.72
N PRO A 85 17.31 12.69 12.03
CA PRO A 85 18.14 12.78 13.23
C PRO A 85 17.35 12.51 14.52
N ALA A 86 18.01 11.95 15.54
CA ALA A 86 17.32 11.56 16.79
C ALA A 86 16.65 12.72 17.54
N GLY A 87 17.14 13.95 17.35
CA GLY A 87 16.62 15.18 17.94
C GLY A 87 15.65 15.96 17.05
N ASP A 88 15.37 15.48 15.84
CA ASP A 88 14.35 16.06 14.97
C ASP A 88 12.95 15.97 15.64
N PRO A 89 12.08 17.00 15.55
CA PRO A 89 10.77 17.00 16.22
C PRO A 89 9.92 15.74 15.92
N VAL A 90 9.79 15.36 14.65
CA VAL A 90 9.03 14.18 14.23
C VAL A 90 9.66 12.90 14.81
N ALA A 91 10.99 12.82 14.82
CA ALA A 91 11.71 11.71 15.42
C ALA A 91 11.51 11.59 16.94
N VAL A 92 11.34 12.71 17.63
CA VAL A 92 11.05 12.77 19.07
C VAL A 92 9.64 12.27 19.32
N GLU A 93 8.67 12.74 18.55
CA GLU A 93 7.26 12.38 18.68
C GLU A 93 6.98 10.94 18.31
N PHE A 94 7.54 10.45 17.20
CA PHE A 94 7.45 9.04 16.82
C PHE A 94 7.95 8.14 17.96
N ARG A 95 9.09 8.51 18.58
CA ARG A 95 9.61 7.77 19.73
C ARG A 95 8.66 7.83 20.94
N GLN A 96 7.98 8.95 21.18
CA GLN A 96 7.01 9.08 22.28
C GLN A 96 5.76 8.22 22.01
N TYR A 97 5.24 8.27 20.79
CA TYR A 97 4.15 7.42 20.29
C TYR A 97 4.45 5.93 20.53
N VAL A 98 5.62 5.45 20.08
CA VAL A 98 6.03 4.06 20.32
C VAL A 98 6.25 3.78 21.82
N ASN A 99 6.78 4.72 22.59
CA ASN A 99 6.96 4.53 24.03
C ASN A 99 5.63 4.36 24.78
N ARG A 100 4.56 5.06 24.37
CA ARG A 100 3.21 4.88 24.95
C ARG A 100 2.70 3.47 24.71
N ALA A 101 2.86 2.95 23.49
CA ALA A 101 2.50 1.58 23.15
C ALA A 101 3.30 0.55 23.96
N VAL A 102 4.63 0.71 24.06
CA VAL A 102 5.50 -0.16 24.90
C VAL A 102 5.11 -0.12 26.38
N ALA A 103 4.56 1.00 26.86
CA ALA A 103 4.05 1.14 28.21
C ALA A 103 2.64 0.52 28.43
N GLY A 104 2.05 -0.09 27.39
CA GLY A 104 0.73 -0.72 27.44
C GLY A 104 -0.43 0.21 27.09
N HIS A 105 -0.14 1.39 26.54
CA HIS A 105 -1.13 2.38 26.12
C HIS A 105 -0.92 2.76 24.65
N PRO A 106 -1.15 1.83 23.70
CA PRO A 106 -1.00 2.13 22.29
C PRO A 106 -2.07 3.13 21.85
N ASP A 107 -1.65 4.14 21.09
CA ASP A 107 -2.59 5.03 20.42
C ASP A 107 -3.23 4.33 19.21
N TRP A 108 -4.31 4.91 18.68
CA TRP A 108 -4.94 4.41 17.48
C TRP A 108 -3.96 4.41 16.29
N GLY A 109 -3.97 3.34 15.51
CA GLY A 109 -3.07 3.16 14.36
C GLY A 109 -1.67 2.62 14.68
N TYR A 110 -1.35 2.35 15.97
CA TYR A 110 -0.09 1.71 16.33
C TYR A 110 0.05 0.30 15.77
N SER A 111 1.17 0.06 15.10
CA SER A 111 1.58 -1.25 14.61
C SER A 111 2.86 -1.75 15.31
N PRO A 112 3.02 -3.07 15.53
CA PRO A 112 4.31 -3.65 15.91
C PRO A 112 5.46 -3.24 14.98
N ALA A 113 5.17 -2.94 13.70
CA ALA A 113 6.14 -2.40 12.75
C ALA A 113 6.78 -1.08 13.26
N ASP A 114 6.02 -0.19 13.90
CA ASP A 114 6.52 1.07 14.45
C ASP A 114 7.57 0.81 15.56
N ALA A 115 7.36 -0.22 16.37
CA ALA A 115 8.33 -0.63 17.36
C ALA A 115 9.60 -1.24 16.72
N VAL A 116 9.50 -1.96 15.60
CA VAL A 116 10.67 -2.44 14.87
C VAL A 116 11.46 -1.26 14.27
N VAL A 117 10.77 -0.28 13.66
CA VAL A 117 11.41 0.96 13.18
C VAL A 117 12.11 1.68 14.33
N GLN A 118 11.45 1.85 15.47
CA GLN A 118 12.06 2.51 16.62
C GLN A 118 13.22 1.69 17.24
N PHE A 119 13.22 0.37 17.09
CA PHE A 119 14.38 -0.48 17.40
C PHE A 119 15.53 -0.17 16.44
N ALA A 120 15.31 -0.17 15.12
CA ALA A 120 16.34 0.16 14.12
C ALA A 120 16.98 1.53 14.41
N ARG A 121 16.16 2.53 14.76
CA ARG A 121 16.64 3.89 15.09
C ARG A 121 17.45 4.01 16.38
N SER A 122 17.35 3.06 17.32
CA SER A 122 17.88 3.27 18.69
C SER A 122 18.65 2.11 19.31
N GLY A 123 18.58 0.91 18.73
CA GLY A 123 19.15 -0.32 19.27
C GLY A 123 18.53 -0.79 20.61
N LYS A 124 17.49 -0.11 21.13
CA LYS A 124 16.92 -0.41 22.44
C LYS A 124 16.01 -1.63 22.38
N GLN A 125 16.45 -2.72 23.01
CA GLN A 125 15.80 -4.03 22.97
C GLN A 125 14.33 -4.05 23.43
N LYS A 126 13.90 -3.09 24.28
CA LYS A 126 12.50 -2.99 24.74
C LYS A 126 11.49 -2.90 23.59
N TYR A 127 11.86 -2.24 22.49
CA TYR A 127 10.98 -2.06 21.34
C TYR A 127 10.77 -3.39 20.60
N LEU A 128 11.85 -4.11 20.34
CA LEU A 128 11.79 -5.44 19.72
C LEU A 128 11.08 -6.46 20.61
N THR A 129 11.27 -6.39 21.94
CA THR A 129 10.51 -7.22 22.89
C THR A 129 9.00 -6.93 22.82
N SER A 130 8.60 -5.66 22.70
CA SER A 130 7.19 -5.29 22.56
C SER A 130 6.61 -5.80 21.24
N ALA A 131 7.31 -5.56 20.12
CA ALA A 131 6.88 -6.01 18.80
C ALA A 131 6.67 -7.54 18.77
N ILE A 132 7.62 -8.31 19.33
CA ILE A 132 7.51 -9.77 19.43
C ILE A 132 6.28 -10.19 20.25
N ALA A 133 6.02 -9.52 21.37
CA ALA A 133 4.87 -9.84 22.21
C ALA A 133 3.53 -9.54 21.50
N ASP A 134 3.45 -8.43 20.76
CA ASP A 134 2.23 -8.03 20.08
C ASP A 134 1.93 -8.87 18.84
N VAL A 135 2.96 -9.20 18.03
CA VAL A 135 2.81 -10.16 16.94
C VAL A 135 2.44 -11.55 17.47
N ASP A 136 3.01 -11.98 18.61
CA ASP A 136 2.61 -13.27 19.18
C ASP A 136 1.15 -13.29 19.61
N LYS A 137 0.62 -12.16 20.12
CA LYS A 137 -0.82 -12.01 20.39
C LYS A 137 -1.64 -12.10 19.10
N GLN A 138 -1.26 -11.37 18.04
CA GLN A 138 -1.93 -11.42 16.73
C GLN A 138 -2.05 -12.86 16.22
N VAL A 139 -0.92 -13.58 16.13
CA VAL A 139 -0.87 -14.97 15.65
C VAL A 139 -1.65 -15.93 16.56
N THR A 140 -1.62 -15.70 17.88
CA THR A 140 -2.38 -16.51 18.85
C THR A 140 -3.88 -16.27 18.75
N ARG A 141 -4.32 -15.02 18.55
CA ARG A 141 -5.73 -14.68 18.29
C ARG A 141 -6.22 -15.37 17.02
N ALA A 142 -5.43 -15.31 15.94
CA ALA A 142 -5.74 -16.00 14.69
C ALA A 142 -5.86 -17.52 14.89
N ALA A 143 -4.89 -18.15 15.54
CA ALA A 143 -4.93 -19.59 15.83
C ALA A 143 -6.17 -20.00 16.64
N ARG A 144 -6.58 -19.17 17.62
CA ARG A 144 -7.80 -19.40 18.40
C ARG A 144 -9.06 -19.25 17.56
N ALA A 145 -9.15 -18.22 16.70
CA ALA A 145 -10.28 -18.06 15.80
C ALA A 145 -10.44 -19.27 14.88
N ILE A 146 -9.35 -19.71 14.26
CA ILE A 146 -9.28 -20.89 13.40
C ILE A 146 -9.75 -22.15 14.16
N ALA A 147 -9.26 -22.37 15.39
CA ALA A 147 -9.64 -23.52 16.20
C ALA A 147 -11.14 -23.49 16.61
N GLN A 148 -11.72 -22.30 16.74
CA GLN A 148 -13.15 -22.10 16.96
C GLN A 148 -13.96 -22.15 15.65
N GLY A 149 -13.30 -22.40 14.52
CA GLY A 149 -13.96 -22.48 13.23
C GLY A 149 -14.43 -21.13 12.69
N ARG A 150 -13.78 -20.05 13.11
CA ARG A 150 -14.00 -18.68 12.64
C ARG A 150 -12.80 -18.23 11.81
N GLU A 151 -13.03 -17.30 10.91
CA GLU A 151 -11.93 -16.60 10.24
C GLU A 151 -11.10 -15.78 11.22
N PRO A 152 -9.77 -15.73 11.01
CA PRO A 152 -8.91 -14.79 11.70
C PRO A 152 -9.13 -13.35 11.19
N GLU A 153 -8.78 -12.38 12.02
CA GLU A 153 -8.90 -10.93 11.77
C GLU A 153 -8.29 -10.49 10.43
N ILE A 154 -7.14 -11.07 10.05
CA ILE A 154 -6.43 -10.80 8.79
C ILE A 154 -7.23 -11.10 7.51
N ALA A 155 -8.29 -11.91 7.60
CA ALA A 155 -9.19 -12.19 6.47
C ALA A 155 -10.36 -11.19 6.37
N GLY A 156 -10.47 -10.27 7.34
CA GLY A 156 -11.52 -9.26 7.36
C GLY A 156 -11.44 -8.31 6.16
N ASP A 157 -12.60 -7.74 5.82
CA ASP A 157 -12.75 -6.78 4.72
C ASP A 157 -12.04 -7.24 3.44
N SER A 158 -12.31 -8.48 2.99
CA SER A 158 -11.68 -9.06 1.79
C SER A 158 -10.15 -8.93 1.77
N TYR A 159 -9.51 -9.13 2.92
CA TYR A 159 -8.06 -8.99 3.12
C TYR A 159 -7.50 -7.56 2.92
N LEU A 160 -8.32 -6.50 2.96
CA LEU A 160 -7.86 -5.11 2.80
C LEU A 160 -6.63 -4.79 3.65
N GLU A 161 -6.61 -5.27 4.89
CA GLU A 161 -5.57 -4.97 5.87
C GLU A 161 -4.46 -6.03 5.97
N VAL A 162 -4.40 -6.97 5.01
CA VAL A 162 -3.36 -8.03 5.01
C VAL A 162 -1.95 -7.46 4.90
N GLY A 163 -1.75 -6.38 4.14
CA GLY A 163 -0.47 -5.68 4.01
C GLY A 163 0.07 -5.21 5.35
N PRO A 164 -0.63 -4.31 6.08
CA PRO A 164 -0.22 -3.87 7.42
C PRO A 164 -0.06 -5.01 8.45
N ASP A 165 -0.95 -6.00 8.43
CA ASP A 165 -0.88 -7.15 9.34
C ASP A 165 0.35 -8.02 9.08
N ILE A 166 0.70 -8.24 7.81
CA ILE A 166 1.90 -8.98 7.42
C ILE A 166 3.15 -8.13 7.56
N GLU A 167 3.10 -6.81 7.36
CA GLU A 167 4.22 -5.92 7.62
C GLU A 167 4.68 -6.04 9.08
N ALA A 168 3.74 -5.97 10.03
CA ALA A 168 4.02 -6.17 11.45
C ALA A 168 4.69 -7.54 11.71
N LEU A 169 4.15 -8.61 11.11
CA LEU A 169 4.68 -9.97 11.24
C LEU A 169 6.08 -10.11 10.61
N ALA A 170 6.26 -9.65 9.38
CA ALA A 170 7.45 -9.82 8.56
C ALA A 170 8.64 -9.05 9.14
N LEU A 171 8.46 -7.77 9.47
CA LEU A 171 9.50 -6.95 10.08
C LEU A 171 9.91 -7.50 11.45
N THR A 172 8.95 -7.90 12.28
CA THR A 172 9.24 -8.49 13.60
C THR A 172 9.90 -9.85 13.47
N TYR A 173 9.48 -10.68 12.52
CA TYR A 173 10.09 -11.99 12.25
C TYR A 173 11.53 -11.84 11.78
N ASP A 174 11.81 -10.86 10.93
CA ASP A 174 13.12 -10.62 10.35
C ASP A 174 14.09 -9.99 11.37
N TRP A 175 13.78 -8.79 11.86
CA TRP A 175 14.63 -8.09 12.82
C TRP A 175 14.69 -8.77 14.20
N GLY A 176 13.64 -9.51 14.56
CA GLY A 176 13.52 -10.23 15.83
C GLY A 176 13.97 -11.68 15.80
N TYR A 177 14.36 -12.21 14.64
CA TYR A 177 14.49 -13.66 14.39
C TYR A 177 15.29 -14.39 15.47
N SER A 178 16.46 -13.85 15.84
CA SER A 178 17.39 -14.46 16.82
C SER A 178 16.80 -14.59 18.22
N ARG A 179 15.78 -13.78 18.56
CA ARG A 179 15.08 -13.79 19.85
C ARG A 179 13.83 -14.67 19.87
N LEU A 180 13.32 -15.06 18.70
CA LEU A 180 12.17 -15.95 18.61
C LEU A 180 12.53 -17.36 19.02
N THR A 181 11.66 -17.99 19.81
CA THR A 181 11.74 -19.43 20.07
C THR A 181 11.44 -20.22 18.79
N SER A 182 11.92 -21.47 18.70
CA SER A 182 11.59 -22.33 17.56
C SER A 182 10.08 -22.52 17.36
N LYS A 183 9.31 -22.58 18.45
CA LYS A 183 7.84 -22.68 18.39
C LYS A 183 7.19 -21.42 17.79
N GLN A 184 7.67 -20.23 18.18
CA GLN A 184 7.20 -18.98 17.58
C GLN A 184 7.54 -18.95 16.10
N ARG A 185 8.79 -19.26 15.72
CA ARG A 185 9.21 -19.27 14.31
C ARG A 185 8.32 -20.15 13.45
N THR A 186 8.10 -21.40 13.86
CA THR A 186 7.23 -22.34 13.12
C THR A 186 5.79 -21.86 13.04
N ARG A 187 5.22 -21.37 14.15
CA ARG A 187 3.83 -20.91 14.19
C ARG A 187 3.61 -19.68 13.31
N TRP A 188 4.50 -18.71 13.41
CA TRP A 188 4.45 -17.47 12.63
C TRP A 188 4.67 -17.74 11.15
N LEU A 189 5.61 -18.63 10.80
CA LEU A 189 5.84 -19.07 9.42
C LEU A 189 4.57 -19.68 8.79
N ARG A 190 3.90 -20.59 9.51
CA ARG A 190 2.65 -21.20 9.04
C ARG A 190 1.54 -20.16 8.85
N TYR A 191 1.44 -19.20 9.77
CA TYR A 191 0.40 -18.17 9.71
C TYR A 191 0.60 -17.23 8.52
N GLY A 192 1.81 -16.68 8.34
CA GLY A 192 2.12 -15.80 7.21
C GLY A 192 1.99 -16.51 5.87
N ASN A 193 2.46 -17.76 5.74
CA ASN A 193 2.31 -18.55 4.51
C ASN A 193 0.83 -18.74 4.14
N GLN A 194 -0.02 -19.11 5.11
CA GLN A 194 -1.45 -19.31 4.85
C GLN A 194 -2.14 -18.00 4.48
N ALA A 195 -1.81 -16.90 5.15
CA ALA A 195 -2.41 -15.60 4.88
C ALA A 195 -2.12 -15.14 3.44
N VAL A 196 -0.84 -15.14 3.03
CA VAL A 196 -0.44 -14.73 1.67
C VAL A 196 -1.00 -15.69 0.62
N ALA A 197 -0.99 -17.01 0.87
CA ALA A 197 -1.57 -17.99 -0.06
C ALA A 197 -3.09 -17.79 -0.25
N ASN A 198 -3.83 -17.49 0.83
CA ASN A 198 -5.27 -17.26 0.74
C ASN A 198 -5.64 -15.99 -0.04
N VAL A 199 -4.76 -14.99 -0.09
CA VAL A 199 -4.97 -13.76 -0.88
C VAL A 199 -4.93 -14.07 -2.38
N TRP A 200 -3.99 -14.92 -2.82
CA TRP A 200 -3.84 -15.19 -4.25
C TRP A 200 -4.65 -16.39 -4.73
N SER A 201 -5.06 -17.29 -3.83
CA SER A 201 -5.89 -18.45 -4.15
C SER A 201 -7.32 -18.27 -3.62
N ASN A 202 -8.01 -17.21 -4.03
CA ASN A 202 -9.29 -16.80 -3.46
C ASN A 202 -10.38 -17.89 -3.49
N ARG A 203 -10.43 -18.70 -4.58
CA ARG A 203 -11.36 -19.83 -4.74
C ARG A 203 -11.17 -20.96 -3.73
N THR A 204 -9.94 -21.17 -3.27
CA THR A 204 -9.54 -22.29 -2.40
C THR A 204 -9.04 -21.82 -1.04
N ALA A 205 -9.07 -20.50 -0.81
CA ALA A 205 -8.66 -19.85 0.41
C ALA A 205 -9.34 -20.53 1.61
N SER A 206 -8.57 -20.88 2.62
CA SER A 206 -9.12 -21.59 3.77
C SER A 206 -8.39 -21.33 5.07
N TRP A 207 -9.14 -21.44 6.16
CA TRP A 207 -8.66 -21.31 7.53
C TRP A 207 -9.12 -22.52 8.34
N GLY A 208 -8.17 -23.37 8.73
CA GLY A 208 -8.47 -24.60 9.49
C GLY A 208 -9.26 -25.64 8.69
N GLY A 209 -9.07 -25.69 7.37
CA GLY A 209 -9.79 -26.60 6.46
C GLY A 209 -11.22 -26.16 6.14
N ARG A 210 -11.60 -24.92 6.49
CA ARG A 210 -12.86 -24.29 6.11
C ARG A 210 -12.59 -23.18 5.10
N PRO A 211 -13.42 -22.99 4.08
CA PRO A 211 -13.30 -21.85 3.17
C PRO A 211 -13.14 -20.54 3.95
N ALA A 212 -12.28 -19.65 3.47
CA ALA A 212 -12.11 -18.31 4.02
C ALA A 212 -13.27 -17.44 3.53
N GLY A 213 -14.15 -17.05 4.45
CA GLY A 213 -15.39 -16.33 4.22
C GLY A 213 -16.60 -17.21 4.56
N SER A 214 -17.75 -16.59 4.84
CA SER A 214 -19.05 -17.27 4.78
C SER A 214 -19.42 -17.76 3.36
N SER A 215 -18.61 -17.38 2.37
CA SER A 215 -18.55 -17.77 0.96
C SER A 215 -17.09 -17.61 0.48
N GLU A 216 -16.70 -18.21 -0.65
CA GLU A 216 -15.47 -17.81 -1.37
C GLU A 216 -15.41 -16.28 -1.44
N TRP A 217 -14.31 -15.66 -1.01
CA TRP A 217 -14.15 -14.21 -1.17
C TRP A 217 -13.76 -13.92 -2.62
N SER A 218 -14.27 -12.82 -3.19
CA SER A 218 -14.36 -12.69 -4.66
C SER A 218 -13.02 -12.55 -5.39
N GLY A 219 -11.92 -12.22 -4.70
CA GLY A 219 -10.62 -12.00 -5.33
C GLY A 219 -10.60 -10.80 -6.28
N TRP A 220 -11.61 -9.92 -6.24
CA TRP A 220 -11.85 -8.91 -7.29
C TRP A 220 -10.66 -7.98 -7.59
N ALA A 221 -9.80 -7.72 -6.60
CA ALA A 221 -8.64 -6.84 -6.73
C ALA A 221 -7.31 -7.58 -7.02
N ILE A 222 -7.27 -8.92 -7.08
CA ILE A 222 -6.00 -9.68 -7.25
C ILE A 222 -5.32 -9.44 -8.61
N ASN A 223 -6.07 -8.96 -9.60
CA ASN A 223 -5.59 -8.63 -10.93
C ASN A 223 -5.86 -7.16 -11.31
N ASN A 224 -6.16 -6.28 -10.35
CA ASN A 224 -6.33 -4.85 -10.61
C ASN A 224 -5.19 -4.04 -9.97
N PRO A 225 -4.13 -3.69 -10.73
CA PRO A 225 -3.00 -2.90 -10.24
C PRO A 225 -3.33 -1.46 -9.89
N GLY A 226 -4.50 -0.94 -10.27
CA GLY A 226 -4.96 0.39 -9.89
C GLY A 226 -5.62 0.46 -8.53
N ASN A 227 -6.01 -0.70 -7.97
CA ASN A 227 -6.87 -0.75 -6.82
C ASN A 227 -6.13 -0.74 -5.47
N ASN A 228 -6.64 0.04 -4.51
CA ASN A 228 -6.09 0.16 -3.16
C ASN A 228 -5.92 -1.18 -2.40
N TYR A 229 -6.77 -2.19 -2.65
CA TYR A 229 -6.62 -3.52 -2.05
C TYR A 229 -5.40 -4.24 -2.61
N ASN A 230 -5.15 -4.11 -3.92
CA ASN A 230 -4.02 -4.76 -4.58
C ASN A 230 -2.68 -4.32 -3.97
N PHE A 231 -2.53 -3.03 -3.63
CA PHE A 231 -1.31 -2.52 -2.97
C PHE A 231 -1.05 -3.22 -1.62
N SER A 232 -2.11 -3.56 -0.89
CA SER A 232 -2.03 -4.32 0.37
C SER A 232 -1.59 -5.77 0.12
N PHE A 233 -2.13 -6.39 -0.94
CA PHE A 233 -1.79 -7.77 -1.31
C PHE A 233 -0.33 -7.89 -1.74
N ILE A 234 0.16 -6.94 -2.55
CA ILE A 234 1.56 -6.85 -2.95
C ILE A 234 2.45 -6.63 -1.73
N GLN A 235 2.11 -5.68 -0.84
CA GLN A 235 2.86 -5.42 0.39
C GLN A 235 3.03 -6.70 1.23
N ALA A 236 1.94 -7.42 1.47
CA ALA A 236 1.96 -8.65 2.25
C ALA A 236 2.87 -9.72 1.61
N THR A 237 2.76 -9.88 0.30
CA THR A 237 3.50 -10.91 -0.45
C THR A 237 4.99 -10.60 -0.47
N GLU A 238 5.32 -9.37 -0.81
CA GLU A 238 6.69 -8.87 -0.90
C GLU A 238 7.43 -8.99 0.43
N LEU A 239 6.88 -8.38 1.49
CA LEU A 239 7.52 -8.38 2.81
C LEU A 239 7.65 -9.79 3.36
N TRP A 240 6.67 -10.66 3.12
CA TRP A 240 6.74 -12.04 3.58
C TRP A 240 7.75 -12.88 2.79
N ALA A 241 7.82 -12.69 1.47
CA ALA A 241 8.83 -13.31 0.61
C ALA A 241 10.24 -12.93 1.06
N LEU A 242 10.49 -11.65 1.33
CA LEU A 242 11.76 -11.12 1.82
C LEU A 242 12.10 -11.68 3.22
N ALA A 243 11.17 -11.58 4.18
CA ALA A 243 11.38 -12.06 5.54
C ALA A 243 11.65 -13.57 5.61
N THR A 244 11.15 -14.36 4.66
CA THR A 244 11.33 -15.82 4.64
C THR A 244 12.32 -16.33 3.60
N LYS A 245 12.77 -15.48 2.67
CA LYS A 245 13.55 -15.82 1.48
C LYS A 245 12.92 -16.93 0.64
N ARG A 246 11.60 -16.88 0.50
CA ARG A 246 10.84 -17.84 -0.29
C ARG A 246 10.92 -17.47 -1.77
N THR A 247 11.69 -18.23 -2.54
CA THR A 247 11.94 -17.96 -3.96
C THR A 247 10.69 -18.10 -4.81
N ASP A 248 9.79 -19.01 -4.46
CA ASP A 248 8.52 -19.19 -5.17
C ASP A 248 7.60 -17.96 -5.08
N TRP A 249 7.60 -17.24 -3.95
CA TRP A 249 6.89 -15.97 -3.85
C TRP A 249 7.58 -14.83 -4.61
N ILE A 250 8.91 -14.83 -4.66
CA ILE A 250 9.68 -13.88 -5.47
C ILE A 250 9.37 -14.10 -6.96
N GLU A 251 9.45 -15.36 -7.42
CA GLU A 251 9.12 -15.76 -8.78
C GLU A 251 7.67 -15.41 -9.11
N PHE A 252 6.70 -15.68 -8.22
CA PHE A 252 5.31 -15.28 -8.43
C PHE A 252 5.13 -13.76 -8.59
N LEU A 253 5.85 -12.95 -7.79
CA LEU A 253 5.82 -11.51 -7.95
C LEU A 253 6.40 -11.09 -9.31
N GLN A 254 7.59 -11.59 -9.66
CA GLN A 254 8.29 -11.24 -10.90
C GLN A 254 7.56 -11.74 -12.16
N GLU A 255 6.98 -12.95 -12.13
CA GLU A 255 6.39 -13.58 -13.30
C GLU A 255 4.92 -13.26 -13.48
N SER A 256 4.18 -12.98 -12.40
CA SER A 256 2.72 -12.82 -12.46
C SER A 256 2.21 -11.44 -12.06
N LYS A 257 2.90 -10.70 -11.17
CA LYS A 257 2.34 -9.48 -10.56
C LYS A 257 3.04 -8.19 -10.99
N PHE A 258 4.35 -8.12 -10.92
CA PHE A 258 5.11 -6.96 -11.38
C PHE A 258 4.93 -6.64 -12.87
N PRO A 259 4.74 -7.60 -13.79
CA PRO A 259 4.37 -7.29 -15.17
C PRO A 259 3.05 -6.50 -15.27
N LEU A 260 1.99 -6.94 -14.58
CA LEU A 260 0.69 -6.26 -14.58
C LEU A 260 0.79 -4.85 -13.99
N ILE A 261 1.54 -4.70 -12.90
CA ILE A 261 1.80 -3.40 -12.26
C ILE A 261 2.55 -2.48 -13.22
N THR A 262 3.62 -2.97 -13.83
CA THR A 262 4.43 -2.19 -14.78
C THR A 262 3.58 -1.70 -15.94
N ASP A 263 2.85 -2.60 -16.59
CA ASP A 263 2.01 -2.27 -17.76
C ASP A 263 0.89 -1.27 -17.42
N TYR A 264 0.32 -1.35 -16.21
CA TYR A 264 -0.68 -0.38 -15.75
C TYR A 264 -0.07 1.00 -15.53
N TYR A 265 1.03 1.09 -14.77
CA TYR A 265 1.63 2.36 -14.38
C TYR A 265 2.32 3.09 -15.55
N GLU A 266 2.78 2.38 -16.58
CA GLU A 266 3.24 3.00 -17.83
C GLU A 266 2.15 3.84 -18.53
N GLN A 267 0.87 3.52 -18.32
CA GLN A 267 -0.25 4.26 -18.90
C GLN A 267 -0.58 5.53 -18.11
N LEU A 268 -0.06 5.68 -16.89
CA LEU A 268 -0.38 6.77 -15.99
C LEU A 268 0.60 7.95 -16.13
N THR A 269 0.86 8.35 -17.38
CA THR A 269 1.70 9.52 -17.67
C THR A 269 1.15 10.78 -16.99
N GLY A 270 2.01 11.51 -16.28
CA GLY A 270 1.65 12.70 -15.52
C GLY A 270 1.24 12.43 -14.07
N GLY A 271 1.22 11.17 -13.63
CA GLY A 271 0.94 10.80 -12.24
C GLY A 271 -0.55 10.81 -11.89
N GLY A 272 -0.84 10.72 -10.60
CA GLY A 272 -2.20 10.73 -10.05
C GLY A 272 -2.82 9.34 -9.93
N SER A 273 -4.14 9.27 -9.72
CA SER A 273 -4.86 7.99 -9.59
C SER A 273 -6.13 7.97 -10.41
N ARG A 274 -6.41 6.82 -11.07
CA ARG A 274 -7.73 6.55 -11.66
C ARG A 274 -8.79 6.24 -10.60
N GLU A 275 -8.40 5.90 -9.36
CA GLU A 275 -9.32 5.80 -8.21
C GLU A 275 -9.75 7.17 -7.64
N GLY A 276 -9.32 8.27 -8.26
CA GLY A 276 -9.55 9.61 -7.76
C GLY A 276 -8.58 10.02 -6.67
N THR A 277 -8.75 11.22 -6.14
CA THR A 277 -7.82 11.85 -5.18
C THR A 277 -8.03 11.35 -3.76
N GLY A 278 -9.23 10.92 -3.38
CA GLY A 278 -9.45 10.34 -2.04
C GLY A 278 -8.68 9.03 -1.87
N TYR A 279 -9.04 8.02 -2.67
CA TYR A 279 -8.38 6.71 -2.64
C TYR A 279 -6.99 6.69 -3.28
N GLY A 280 -6.66 7.66 -4.14
CA GLY A 280 -5.33 7.80 -4.72
C GLY A 280 -4.20 7.97 -3.70
N THR A 281 -4.51 8.41 -2.47
CA THR A 281 -3.54 8.43 -1.36
C THR A 281 -3.00 7.04 -1.00
N ALA A 282 -3.74 5.96 -1.32
CA ALA A 282 -3.31 4.59 -1.09
C ALA A 282 -2.05 4.21 -1.91
N GLN A 283 -1.75 4.92 -2.99
CA GLN A 283 -0.54 4.67 -3.79
C GLN A 283 0.75 4.88 -3.01
N THR A 284 0.74 5.65 -1.92
CA THR A 284 1.86 5.75 -0.97
C THR A 284 2.37 4.36 -0.58
N ARG A 285 1.46 3.39 -0.39
CA ARG A 285 1.81 2.01 -0.06
C ARG A 285 2.54 1.32 -1.20
N LEU A 286 2.06 1.44 -2.44
CA LEU A 286 2.71 0.80 -3.58
C LEU A 286 4.10 1.38 -3.83
N TRP A 287 4.27 2.69 -3.70
CA TRP A 287 5.57 3.34 -3.87
C TRP A 287 6.55 2.91 -2.76
N ALA A 288 6.07 2.81 -1.52
CA ALA A 288 6.86 2.27 -0.41
C ALA A 288 7.23 0.79 -0.61
N ASN A 289 6.34 -0.02 -1.20
CA ASN A 289 6.63 -1.40 -1.60
C ASN A 289 7.76 -1.43 -2.63
N ALA A 290 7.63 -0.68 -3.74
CA ALA A 290 8.65 -0.61 -4.79
C ALA A 290 10.03 -0.19 -4.24
N ARG A 291 10.07 0.82 -3.37
CA ARG A 291 11.30 1.26 -2.70
C ARG A 291 11.88 0.17 -1.79
N THR A 292 11.05 -0.47 -0.97
CA THR A 292 11.48 -1.57 -0.09
C THR A 292 12.03 -2.75 -0.89
N TRP A 293 11.38 -3.11 -2.00
CA TRP A 293 11.85 -4.14 -2.92
C TRP A 293 13.21 -3.79 -3.52
N ALA A 294 13.37 -2.57 -4.04
CA ALA A 294 14.62 -2.09 -4.60
C ALA A 294 15.77 -2.13 -3.58
N ASP A 295 15.54 -1.62 -2.36
CA ASP A 295 16.55 -1.63 -1.31
C ASP A 295 16.92 -3.05 -0.85
N ALA A 296 15.94 -3.96 -0.81
CA ALA A 296 16.15 -5.33 -0.34
C ALA A 296 16.77 -6.27 -1.38
N THR A 297 16.51 -6.02 -2.67
CA THR A 297 16.82 -6.95 -3.76
C THR A 297 17.74 -6.37 -4.84
N GLY A 298 17.83 -5.05 -4.97
CA GLY A 298 18.49 -4.36 -6.07
C GLY A 298 17.67 -4.31 -7.37
N GLU A 299 16.45 -4.85 -7.38
CA GLU A 299 15.54 -4.78 -8.53
C GLU A 299 14.62 -3.57 -8.42
N HIS A 300 14.54 -2.78 -9.50
CA HIS A 300 13.70 -1.59 -9.56
C HIS A 300 12.39 -1.84 -10.30
N LEU A 301 11.28 -1.34 -9.75
CA LEU A 301 9.99 -1.28 -10.45
C LEU A 301 9.85 0.10 -11.10
N THR A 302 10.62 0.34 -12.16
CA THR A 302 10.84 1.68 -12.72
C THR A 302 9.54 2.40 -13.13
N ALA A 303 8.54 1.69 -13.66
CA ALA A 303 7.25 2.32 -13.99
C ALA A 303 6.52 2.86 -12.75
N VAL A 304 6.64 2.18 -11.60
CA VAL A 304 6.07 2.63 -10.32
C VAL A 304 6.86 3.82 -9.79
N GLU A 305 8.19 3.78 -9.88
CA GLU A 305 9.09 4.87 -9.45
C GLU A 305 8.88 6.13 -10.30
N ASP A 306 8.79 6.00 -11.62
CA ASP A 306 8.51 7.08 -12.56
C ASP A 306 7.13 7.68 -12.31
N HIS A 307 6.13 6.84 -12.02
CA HIS A 307 4.80 7.30 -11.63
C HIS A 307 4.81 8.07 -10.32
N ALA A 308 5.51 7.57 -9.30
CA ALA A 308 5.66 8.26 -8.02
C ALA A 308 6.31 9.64 -8.23
N HIS A 309 7.38 9.70 -9.02
CA HIS A 309 8.04 10.95 -9.40
C HIS A 309 7.08 11.92 -10.10
N ALA A 310 6.35 11.48 -11.12
CA ALA A 310 5.37 12.31 -11.83
C ALA A 310 4.22 12.77 -10.91
N SER A 311 3.88 11.97 -9.90
CA SER A 311 2.80 12.27 -8.97
C SER A 311 3.12 13.41 -7.99
N VAL A 312 4.38 13.82 -7.86
CA VAL A 312 4.75 15.03 -7.10
C VAL A 312 4.02 16.25 -7.65
N ASP A 313 4.21 16.55 -8.94
CA ASP A 313 3.63 17.75 -9.52
C ASP A 313 2.12 17.65 -9.65
N TYR A 314 1.60 16.45 -9.93
CA TYR A 314 0.16 16.18 -9.89
C TYR A 314 -0.46 16.66 -8.58
N TRP A 315 0.08 16.23 -7.43
CA TRP A 315 -0.49 16.57 -6.12
C TRP A 315 -0.30 18.03 -5.74
N ILE A 316 0.85 18.62 -6.07
CA ILE A 316 1.06 20.06 -5.90
C ILE A 316 0.01 20.84 -6.70
N HIS A 317 -0.23 20.47 -7.96
CA HIS A 317 -1.20 21.15 -8.82
C HIS A 317 -2.67 20.86 -8.45
N ALA A 318 -2.95 19.70 -7.86
CA ALA A 318 -4.26 19.34 -7.32
C ALA A 318 -4.64 20.12 -6.06
N THR A 319 -3.69 20.77 -5.38
CA THR A 319 -4.00 21.65 -4.23
C THR A 319 -4.51 23.02 -4.65
N VAL A 320 -5.54 23.53 -3.95
CA VAL A 320 -6.08 24.87 -4.18
C VAL A 320 -5.06 25.96 -3.79
N PRO A 321 -5.23 27.23 -4.19
CA PRO A 321 -4.27 28.31 -3.97
C PRO A 321 -3.85 28.53 -2.51
N THR A 322 -4.74 28.28 -1.55
CA THR A 322 -4.50 28.41 -0.11
C THR A 322 -3.72 27.23 0.50
N LEU A 323 -3.46 26.17 -0.28
CA LEU A 323 -2.73 24.96 0.12
C LEU A 323 -3.33 24.20 1.32
N ASP A 324 -4.65 24.31 1.50
CA ASP A 324 -5.43 23.70 2.59
C ASP A 324 -6.54 22.75 2.11
N TYR A 325 -6.81 22.72 0.80
CA TYR A 325 -7.72 21.78 0.15
C TYR A 325 -7.09 21.16 -1.11
N TYR A 326 -7.66 20.05 -1.57
CA TYR A 326 -7.32 19.40 -2.83
C TYR A 326 -8.55 19.20 -3.74
N ALA A 327 -8.31 18.95 -5.03
CA ALA A 327 -9.35 18.62 -6.01
C ALA A 327 -10.09 17.33 -5.62
N PRO A 328 -11.43 17.31 -5.45
CA PRO A 328 -12.14 16.11 -5.01
C PRO A 328 -12.61 15.24 -6.19
N PHE A 329 -11.71 14.44 -6.77
CA PHE A 329 -12.07 13.45 -7.79
C PHE A 329 -12.38 12.09 -7.17
N GLY A 330 -13.41 11.41 -7.66
CA GLY A 330 -13.89 10.14 -7.15
C GLY A 330 -14.38 10.18 -5.70
N ASP A 331 -14.43 9.01 -5.06
CA ASP A 331 -14.83 8.89 -3.66
C ASP A 331 -13.81 9.54 -2.71
N LEU A 332 -14.31 10.33 -1.77
CA LEU A 332 -13.52 10.79 -0.61
C LEU A 332 -13.76 9.83 0.56
N SER A 333 -12.71 9.10 0.95
CA SER A 333 -12.81 8.15 2.04
C SER A 333 -12.96 8.88 3.38
N ARG A 334 -14.09 8.65 4.07
CA ARG A 334 -14.35 9.11 5.46
C ARG A 334 -14.42 10.63 5.64
N GLU A 335 -14.50 11.38 4.54
CA GLU A 335 -14.51 12.84 4.54
C GLU A 335 -15.61 13.38 3.63
N SER A 336 -16.10 14.58 3.91
CA SER A 336 -17.08 15.29 3.07
C SER A 336 -16.53 16.60 2.50
N VAL A 337 -15.31 16.96 2.89
CA VAL A 337 -14.60 18.17 2.48
C VAL A 337 -13.16 17.76 2.23
N PRO A 338 -12.56 18.06 1.06
CA PRO A 338 -11.23 17.60 0.68
C PRO A 338 -10.15 18.45 1.36
N ASN A 339 -10.13 18.48 2.70
CA ASN A 339 -9.09 19.16 3.46
C ASN A 339 -7.77 18.46 3.24
N LEU A 340 -6.70 19.22 3.05
CA LEU A 340 -5.37 18.64 3.04
C LEU A 340 -5.04 18.08 4.43
N TYR A 341 -4.54 16.85 4.45
CA TYR A 341 -4.28 16.10 5.67
C TYR A 341 -2.95 15.33 5.55
N ASP A 342 -2.52 14.71 6.64
CA ASP A 342 -1.26 13.95 6.75
C ASP A 342 -1.06 12.92 5.62
N TYR A 343 -2.15 12.34 5.09
CA TYR A 343 -2.07 11.34 4.02
C TYR A 343 -1.49 11.92 2.74
N GLN A 344 -1.96 13.09 2.31
CA GLN A 344 -1.47 13.75 1.10
C GLN A 344 -0.04 14.24 1.31
N GLU A 345 0.31 14.70 2.51
CA GLU A 345 1.69 15.07 2.79
C GLU A 345 2.64 13.87 2.75
N ASN A 346 2.29 12.77 3.40
CA ASN A 346 3.10 11.55 3.36
C ASN A 346 3.19 10.95 1.96
N LEU A 347 2.13 11.06 1.15
CA LEU A 347 2.13 10.66 -0.25
C LEU A 347 3.15 11.47 -1.06
N VAL A 348 3.13 12.81 -0.97
CA VAL A 348 4.10 13.67 -1.67
C VAL A 348 5.52 13.46 -1.15
N ARG A 349 5.67 13.20 0.15
CA ARG A 349 6.96 12.88 0.77
C ARG A 349 7.53 11.56 0.25
N GLU A 350 6.70 10.51 0.15
CA GLU A 350 7.07 9.21 -0.43
C GLU A 350 7.43 9.36 -1.92
N ALA A 351 6.62 10.08 -2.69
CA ALA A 351 6.90 10.38 -4.09
C ALA A 351 8.25 11.09 -4.29
N ALA A 352 8.59 12.02 -3.39
CA ALA A 352 9.86 12.72 -3.43
C ALA A 352 11.07 11.82 -3.11
N MET A 353 10.88 10.70 -2.38
CA MET A 353 11.93 9.70 -2.17
C MET A 353 12.35 9.02 -3.48
N ALA A 354 11.43 8.89 -4.46
CA ALA A 354 11.70 8.27 -5.76
C ALA A 354 12.47 9.19 -6.73
N ALA A 355 12.64 10.49 -6.41
CA ALA A 355 13.26 11.46 -7.31
C ALA A 355 14.32 12.33 -6.60
N PRO A 356 15.29 11.75 -5.87
CA PRO A 356 16.21 12.50 -5.03
C PRO A 356 17.07 13.48 -5.86
N GLY A 357 17.16 14.73 -5.40
CA GLY A 357 17.95 15.78 -6.04
C GLY A 357 17.40 16.30 -7.36
N THR A 358 16.15 15.96 -7.71
CA THR A 358 15.49 16.45 -8.92
C THR A 358 14.69 17.73 -8.66
N PRO A 359 14.38 18.52 -9.72
CA PRO A 359 13.47 19.66 -9.58
C PRO A 359 12.08 19.29 -9.04
N ALA A 360 11.61 18.05 -9.22
CA ALA A 360 10.35 17.59 -8.66
C ALA A 360 10.47 17.45 -7.13
N ALA A 361 11.51 16.79 -6.62
CA ALA A 361 11.76 16.73 -5.18
C ALA A 361 11.93 18.11 -4.54
N ASP A 362 12.58 19.04 -5.24
CA ASP A 362 12.69 20.44 -4.80
C ASP A 362 11.31 21.11 -4.62
N ARG A 363 10.37 20.87 -5.54
CA ARG A 363 8.99 21.37 -5.44
C ARG A 363 8.18 20.64 -4.39
N ALA A 364 8.37 19.33 -4.22
CA ALA A 364 7.77 18.56 -3.13
C ALA A 364 8.16 19.13 -1.77
N LEU A 365 9.46 19.37 -1.55
CA LEU A 365 9.97 19.92 -0.29
C LEU A 365 9.46 21.35 -0.03
N TRP A 366 9.30 22.16 -1.08
CA TRP A 366 8.63 23.46 -0.94
C TRP A 366 7.18 23.28 -0.51
N TRP A 367 6.42 22.43 -1.19
CA TRP A 367 5.00 22.23 -0.91
C TRP A 367 4.77 21.67 0.50
N ILE A 368 5.57 20.69 0.94
CA ILE A 368 5.57 20.13 2.30
C ILE A 368 5.79 21.26 3.33
N GLY A 369 6.73 22.16 3.10
CA GLY A 369 7.03 23.25 4.04
C GLY A 369 6.08 24.47 3.96
N HIS A 370 5.06 24.45 3.09
CA HIS A 370 4.16 25.60 2.87
C HIS A 370 2.67 25.24 2.87
N ASN A 371 2.33 23.96 2.94
CA ASN A 371 0.94 23.52 2.99
C ASN A 371 0.33 23.74 4.40
N SER A 372 -0.95 23.38 4.57
CA SER A 372 -1.66 23.55 5.85
C SER A 372 -1.45 22.43 6.87
N VAL A 373 -0.73 21.36 6.54
CA VAL A 373 -0.52 20.20 7.40
C VAL A 373 0.47 20.58 8.50
N PRO A 374 0.21 20.24 9.77
CA PRO A 374 1.17 20.51 10.86
C PRO A 374 2.49 19.74 10.68
N ASP A 375 3.62 20.37 11.03
CA ASP A 375 4.96 19.76 10.98
C ASP A 375 5.06 18.46 11.80
N ASP A 376 4.23 18.33 12.85
CA ASP A 376 4.13 17.18 13.76
C ASP A 376 3.10 16.12 13.33
N MET A 377 2.47 16.30 12.17
CA MET A 377 1.30 15.52 11.71
C MET A 377 0.09 15.68 12.65
N ALA A 378 -1.11 15.73 12.08
CA ALA A 378 -2.33 15.80 12.87
C ALA A 378 -2.57 14.53 13.71
N ASN A 379 -2.13 13.36 13.24
CA ASN A 379 -2.24 12.11 14.00
C ASN A 379 -0.96 11.27 14.03
N SER A 380 -0.69 10.67 15.19
CA SER A 380 0.57 9.97 15.46
C SER A 380 0.85 8.74 14.58
N PHE A 381 -0.18 8.11 14.00
CA PHE A 381 0.00 6.98 13.10
C PHE A 381 0.64 7.38 11.74
N ASN A 382 0.65 8.68 11.42
CA ASN A 382 1.31 9.22 10.22
C ASN A 382 2.78 9.59 10.46
N LEU A 383 3.25 9.61 11.72
CA LEU A 383 4.62 10.01 12.06
C LEU A 383 5.69 9.14 11.41
N ARG A 384 5.38 7.87 11.11
CA ARG A 384 6.32 6.96 10.44
C ARG A 384 6.69 7.44 9.04
N GLY A 385 5.70 7.86 8.24
CA GLY A 385 5.94 8.44 6.91
C GLY A 385 6.72 9.75 7.00
N ALA A 386 6.41 10.56 8.01
CA ALA A 386 7.12 11.82 8.28
C ALA A 386 8.58 11.64 8.73
N LEU A 387 9.06 10.41 9.01
CA LEU A 387 10.50 10.15 9.23
C LEU A 387 11.31 10.18 7.93
N LEU A 388 10.69 10.02 6.77
CA LEU A 388 11.39 10.02 5.49
C LEU A 388 12.01 11.39 5.21
N ARG A 389 13.20 11.38 4.62
CA ARG A 389 14.00 12.58 4.35
C ARG A 389 14.38 12.65 2.86
N PRO A 390 13.46 13.08 1.98
CA PRO A 390 13.77 13.31 0.58
C PRO A 390 14.92 14.31 0.44
N VAL A 391 15.78 14.09 -0.55
CA VAL A 391 16.94 14.94 -0.82
C VAL A 391 16.57 15.98 -1.87
N GLY A 392 16.79 17.26 -1.59
CA GLY A 392 16.53 18.36 -2.51
C GLY A 392 16.70 19.74 -1.85
N THR A 393 16.44 20.78 -2.62
CA THR A 393 16.42 22.19 -2.21
C THR A 393 15.01 22.77 -2.43
N PRO A 394 14.28 23.14 -1.36
CA PRO A 394 12.92 23.66 -1.50
C PRO A 394 12.80 24.78 -2.54
N THR A 395 12.04 24.54 -3.61
CA THR A 395 11.84 25.49 -4.71
C THR A 395 10.35 25.69 -5.00
N LYS A 396 9.90 26.95 -4.99
CA LYS A 396 8.51 27.29 -5.31
C LYS A 396 8.17 26.90 -6.76
N PRO A 397 7.05 26.20 -7.02
CA PRO A 397 6.58 25.92 -8.37
C PRO A 397 6.29 27.20 -9.18
N THR A 398 6.52 27.14 -10.49
CA THR A 398 6.26 28.25 -11.42
C THR A 398 5.26 27.91 -12.51
N ALA A 399 5.05 26.61 -12.81
CA ALA A 399 4.09 26.18 -13.80
C ALA A 399 2.68 26.61 -13.40
N LEU A 400 1.90 27.12 -14.34
CA LEU A 400 0.52 27.55 -14.09
C LEU A 400 -0.51 26.54 -14.58
N VAL A 401 -0.07 25.56 -15.37
CA VAL A 401 -0.89 24.48 -15.93
C VAL A 401 -0.14 23.18 -15.74
N TYR A 402 -0.86 22.13 -15.38
CA TYR A 402 -0.36 20.77 -15.32
C TYR A 402 -1.39 19.81 -15.93
N ASP A 403 -0.94 18.98 -16.85
CA ASP A 403 -1.77 18.00 -17.55
C ASP A 403 -1.29 16.59 -17.16
N ALA A 404 -2.22 15.78 -16.66
CA ALA A 404 -2.01 14.40 -16.26
C ALA A 404 -2.87 13.49 -17.17
N PRO A 405 -2.44 13.27 -18.42
CA PRO A 405 -3.26 12.59 -19.43
C PRO A 405 -3.54 11.13 -19.08
N GLY A 406 -2.67 10.47 -18.30
CA GLY A 406 -2.85 9.07 -17.91
C GLY A 406 -4.07 8.83 -17.01
N VAL A 407 -4.45 9.83 -16.23
CA VAL A 407 -5.69 9.86 -15.42
C VAL A 407 -6.73 10.83 -15.99
N GLY A 408 -6.39 11.51 -17.09
CA GLY A 408 -7.20 12.51 -17.78
C GLY A 408 -7.61 13.68 -16.90
N GLN A 409 -6.67 14.25 -16.14
CA GLN A 409 -6.93 15.42 -15.28
C GLN A 409 -6.06 16.60 -15.67
N LEU A 410 -6.66 17.79 -15.67
CA LEU A 410 -5.99 19.05 -15.97
C LEU A 410 -6.17 20.01 -14.80
N PHE A 411 -5.07 20.62 -14.37
CA PHE A 411 -5.06 21.69 -13.39
C PHE A 411 -4.54 22.98 -14.01
N ALA A 412 -5.20 24.10 -13.73
CA ALA A 412 -4.75 25.42 -14.16
C ALA A 412 -4.95 26.45 -13.05
N ARG A 413 -4.07 27.44 -12.98
CA ARG A 413 -4.17 28.55 -12.03
C ARG A 413 -3.66 29.86 -12.62
N THR A 414 -4.18 30.99 -12.15
CA THR A 414 -3.72 32.32 -12.61
C THR A 414 -2.39 32.75 -11.98
N SER A 415 -2.09 32.26 -10.77
CA SER A 415 -0.80 32.44 -10.09
C SER A 415 -0.61 31.44 -8.94
N TRP A 416 0.51 31.51 -8.23
CA TRP A 416 0.76 30.79 -6.96
C TRP A 416 0.57 31.68 -5.72
N GLN A 417 -0.24 32.73 -5.84
CA GLN A 417 -0.67 33.54 -4.70
C GLN A 417 -1.99 32.99 -4.15
N PRO A 418 -2.29 33.19 -2.85
CA PRO A 418 -3.52 32.69 -2.24
C PRO A 418 -4.82 33.18 -2.90
N GLU A 419 -4.78 34.32 -3.60
CA GLU A 419 -5.93 34.93 -4.29
C GLU A 419 -6.07 34.48 -5.75
N ALA A 420 -5.31 33.48 -6.20
CA ALA A 420 -5.39 32.97 -7.56
C ALA A 420 -6.76 32.31 -7.84
N THR A 421 -7.20 32.38 -9.10
CA THR A 421 -8.26 31.49 -9.58
C THR A 421 -7.61 30.16 -9.93
N TRP A 422 -8.24 29.06 -9.51
CA TRP A 422 -7.77 27.71 -9.80
C TRP A 422 -8.88 26.86 -10.41
N LEU A 423 -8.51 26.04 -11.39
CA LEU A 423 -9.39 25.15 -12.14
C LEU A 423 -8.82 23.73 -12.05
N ALA A 424 -9.66 22.76 -11.73
CA ALA A 424 -9.41 21.35 -11.96
C ALA A 424 -10.49 20.78 -12.86
N MET A 425 -10.10 19.96 -13.83
CA MET A 425 -11.00 19.30 -14.77
C MET A 425 -10.63 17.83 -14.91
N ILE A 426 -11.64 16.98 -15.11
CA ILE A 426 -11.45 15.56 -15.41
C ILE A 426 -12.13 15.20 -16.73
N ALA A 427 -11.43 14.44 -17.57
CA ALA A 427 -11.89 13.89 -18.84
C ALA A 427 -11.24 12.52 -19.14
N GLY A 428 -10.75 11.84 -18.10
CA GLY A 428 -10.12 10.54 -18.17
C GLY A 428 -11.09 9.36 -18.21
N PRO A 429 -10.58 8.12 -18.19
CA PRO A 429 -11.41 6.92 -18.17
C PRO A 429 -12.23 6.80 -16.88
N PHE A 430 -13.33 6.04 -16.95
CA PHE A 430 -14.11 5.58 -15.80
C PHE A 430 -13.96 4.06 -15.70
N ASP A 431 -12.88 3.61 -15.06
CA ASP A 431 -12.43 2.22 -15.07
C ASP A 431 -12.00 1.67 -13.69
N GLU A 432 -12.14 2.47 -12.61
CA GLU A 432 -11.82 2.05 -11.24
C GLU A 432 -13.03 2.12 -10.29
N SER A 433 -12.98 1.34 -9.20
CA SER A 433 -14.12 1.15 -8.27
C SER A 433 -14.58 2.41 -7.55
N HIS A 434 -13.65 3.35 -7.31
CA HIS A 434 -13.91 4.60 -6.60
C HIS A 434 -14.01 5.82 -7.52
N ALA A 435 -13.92 5.62 -8.84
CA ALA A 435 -14.14 6.69 -9.80
C ALA A 435 -15.65 6.99 -9.94
N HIS A 436 -15.99 8.20 -10.39
CA HIS A 436 -17.38 8.59 -10.68
C HIS A 436 -17.60 8.78 -12.19
N MET A 437 -18.87 8.85 -12.60
CA MET A 437 -19.28 9.29 -13.95
C MET A 437 -19.16 10.82 -14.09
N GLU A 438 -17.97 11.35 -13.82
CA GLU A 438 -17.69 12.79 -13.75
C GLU A 438 -16.91 13.32 -14.96
N GLN A 439 -16.79 12.56 -16.04
CA GLN A 439 -16.05 12.97 -17.24
C GLN A 439 -16.66 14.24 -17.86
N GLY A 440 -15.83 15.28 -17.97
CA GLY A 440 -16.21 16.63 -18.36
C GLY A 440 -16.55 17.57 -17.20
N ALA A 441 -16.56 17.09 -15.96
CA ALA A 441 -16.73 17.92 -14.78
C ALA A 441 -15.50 18.79 -14.51
N PHE A 442 -15.74 19.90 -13.81
CA PHE A 442 -14.69 20.79 -13.35
C PHE A 442 -15.03 21.40 -11.98
N THR A 443 -13.98 21.75 -11.24
CA THR A 443 -14.04 22.54 -10.01
C THR A 443 -13.33 23.87 -10.25
N LEU A 444 -13.94 24.97 -9.80
CA LEU A 444 -13.35 26.32 -9.83
C LEU A 444 -13.25 26.85 -8.41
N TYR A 445 -12.07 27.34 -8.04
CA TYR A 445 -11.78 28.00 -6.75
C TYR A 445 -11.48 29.48 -6.99
#